data_AF-A0A967DIM4-F1
#
_entry.id   AF-A0A967DIM4-F1
#
_cell.length_a   1.000
_cell.length_b   1.000
_cell.length_c   1.000
_cell.angle_alpha   90.00
_cell.angle_beta   90.00
_cell.angle_gamma   90.00
#
_symmetry.space_group_name_H-M   'P 1'
#
loop_
_entity.id
_entity.type
_entity.pdbx_description
1 polymer ?
#
loop_
_entity_poly.entity_id
_entity_poly.type
_entity_poly.pdbx_seq_one_letter_code
_entity_poly.pdbx_strand_id
1 'polypeptide(L)'
;MSFAGSAYPTRVISHKRLNFRPLVTWVPPLAVTTVQWLTTSNKVTLFQAVLAGILLWMPWYVYCRWQDHGRAIFPLFSMVAAAHWMTFGSLLFWGGQPSDPIYSVPFSEETLSAIVGMACLGVLSLRLGMKMPLRFARLSRFPDLVPGERSMNYLHLVMAFCTLMVLASEDFVASLGSLKAVAEIFRGVIPHTIFVILMYKYLTGEANRRDRIVLFSFAAVRVVQGVAGGWLGSTISLGIVGCIVFVRIYRRLPRKALLTIVPLLLFLQAGKQAFRQVYWIEQKSGSTTEKVLFWVNESFDVWSKALSGNGNQRDSATLVTQTFKRVSLLDQAGNVYDKTPGQVPYQLGKSYTFLLITLIPRAIWPEKPTVNDANRFYQVAYGMSTEEELDGVSISVGFLVESYMNFGWPGVVFVMFGIGLFLGIYERTLLSEESGLILNSIGMAILYYFLSVEAQAAQYLGAMGQHIGMTLLVLSPIMRFRNAPEREALV
;
A
#
# COMPACT_ATOMS: atom_id res chain seq x y z
N MET A 1 -8.23 -35.00 -32.82
CA MET A 1 -9.15 -33.95 -32.32
C MET A 1 -8.32 -32.93 -31.55
N SER A 2 -8.03 -31.81 -32.19
CA SER A 2 -7.17 -30.74 -31.70
C SER A 2 -7.91 -29.88 -30.65
N PHE A 3 -7.46 -29.93 -29.40
CA PHE A 3 -7.92 -29.01 -28.35
C PHE A 3 -7.18 -27.68 -28.51
N ALA A 4 -7.88 -26.68 -29.06
CA ALA A 4 -7.45 -25.30 -29.06
C ALA A 4 -7.15 -24.85 -27.62
N GLY A 5 -5.92 -24.39 -27.38
CA GLY A 5 -5.52 -23.80 -26.13
C GLY A 5 -6.41 -22.62 -25.78
N SER A 6 -7.08 -22.68 -24.63
CA SER A 6 -7.81 -21.57 -24.06
C SER A 6 -6.83 -20.50 -23.61
N ALA A 7 -6.33 -19.69 -24.55
CA ALA A 7 -5.93 -18.34 -24.24
C ALA A 7 -7.20 -17.65 -23.72
N TYR A 8 -7.15 -17.12 -22.50
CA TYR A 8 -8.19 -16.23 -21.99
C TYR A 8 -8.57 -15.25 -23.10
N PRO A 9 -9.86 -15.12 -23.47
CA PRO A 9 -10.25 -14.18 -24.49
C PRO A 9 -9.98 -12.78 -23.94
N THR A 10 -8.84 -12.20 -24.33
CA THR A 10 -8.62 -10.77 -24.25
C THR A 10 -9.64 -10.14 -25.17
N ARG A 11 -10.84 -9.86 -24.64
CA ARG A 11 -11.78 -8.95 -25.27
C ARG A 11 -11.03 -7.62 -25.31
N VAL A 12 -10.40 -7.33 -26.45
CA VAL A 12 -9.76 -6.05 -26.70
C VAL A 12 -10.87 -5.02 -26.66
N ILE A 13 -11.09 -4.43 -25.48
CA ILE A 13 -11.89 -3.23 -25.37
C ILE A 13 -11.20 -2.24 -26.30
N SER A 14 -11.87 -1.89 -27.39
CA SER A 14 -11.39 -0.91 -28.36
C SER A 14 -11.14 0.41 -27.64
N HIS A 15 -9.91 0.61 -27.17
CA HIS A 15 -9.50 1.85 -26.55
C HIS A 15 -9.22 2.86 -27.66
N LYS A 16 -9.87 4.03 -27.60
CA LYS A 16 -9.38 5.22 -28.32
C LYS A 16 -7.92 5.39 -27.92
N ARG A 17 -6.99 5.25 -28.87
CA ARG A 17 -5.59 5.64 -28.67
C ARG A 17 -5.62 7.11 -28.30
N LEU A 18 -5.31 7.44 -27.05
CA LEU A 18 -4.85 8.79 -26.75
C LEU A 18 -3.55 8.93 -27.53
N ASN A 19 -3.53 9.80 -28.54
CA ASN A 19 -2.28 10.15 -29.19
C ASN A 19 -1.37 10.72 -28.09
N PHE A 20 -0.22 10.08 -27.84
CA PHE A 20 0.77 10.52 -26.88
C PHE A 20 1.15 11.97 -27.19
N ARG A 21 0.58 12.92 -26.44
CA ARG A 21 0.81 14.35 -26.61
C ARG A 21 1.70 14.81 -25.47
N PRO A 22 2.89 15.38 -25.73
CA PRO A 22 3.81 15.82 -24.68
C PRO A 22 3.12 16.76 -23.66
N LEU A 23 2.20 17.61 -24.12
CA LEU A 23 1.39 18.48 -23.26
C LEU A 23 0.61 17.75 -22.16
N VAL A 24 0.08 16.54 -22.42
CA VAL A 24 -0.71 15.77 -21.44
C VAL A 24 0.15 15.25 -20.30
N THR A 25 1.45 15.10 -20.51
CA THR A 25 2.38 14.62 -19.47
C THR A 25 2.85 15.73 -18.53
N TRP A 26 2.75 17.00 -18.93
CA TRP A 26 3.24 18.13 -18.12
C TRP A 26 2.11 18.93 -17.47
N VAL A 27 0.98 19.11 -18.15
CA VAL A 27 -0.11 19.97 -17.66
C VAL A 27 -0.67 19.51 -16.30
N PRO A 28 -1.01 18.23 -16.06
CA PRO A 28 -1.61 17.85 -14.78
C PRO A 28 -0.67 17.99 -13.59
N PRO A 29 0.61 17.53 -13.63
CA PRO A 29 1.55 17.79 -12.54
C PRO A 29 1.75 19.27 -12.27
N LEU A 30 1.96 20.08 -13.31
CA LEU A 30 2.13 21.54 -13.16
C LEU A 30 0.90 22.20 -12.56
N ALA A 31 -0.30 21.85 -13.02
CA ALA A 31 -1.54 22.41 -12.51
C ALA A 31 -1.74 22.04 -11.03
N VAL A 32 -1.52 20.78 -10.66
CA VAL A 32 -1.66 20.33 -9.26
C VAL A 32 -0.66 21.04 -8.36
N THR A 33 0.62 21.08 -8.74
CA THR A 33 1.67 21.75 -7.95
C THR A 33 1.42 23.26 -7.87
N THR A 34 0.94 23.89 -8.94
CA THR A 34 0.59 25.33 -8.95
C THR A 34 -0.58 25.59 -7.99
N VAL A 35 -1.64 24.78 -8.03
CA VAL A 35 -2.78 24.92 -7.12
C VAL A 35 -2.35 24.70 -5.66
N GLN A 36 -1.53 23.68 -5.40
CA GLN A 36 -0.97 23.42 -4.07
C GLN A 36 -0.16 24.61 -3.56
N TRP A 37 0.66 25.20 -4.43
CA TRP A 37 1.44 26.37 -4.07
C TRP A 37 0.57 27.62 -3.83
N LEU A 38 -0.39 27.90 -4.70
CA LEU A 38 -1.30 29.05 -4.52
C LEU A 38 -2.18 28.94 -3.26
N THR A 39 -2.44 27.71 -2.81
CA THR A 39 -3.26 27.42 -1.63
C THR A 39 -2.43 27.01 -0.41
N THR A 40 -1.11 27.18 -0.45
CA THR A 40 -0.22 26.72 0.61
C THR A 40 -0.43 27.51 1.89
N SER A 41 -0.40 26.83 3.03
CA SER A 41 -0.33 27.47 4.36
C SER A 41 1.11 27.67 4.84
N ASN A 42 2.09 27.10 4.13
CA ASN A 42 3.48 26.99 4.58
C ASN A 42 4.40 27.88 3.74
N LYS A 43 5.53 28.28 4.30
CA LYS A 43 6.59 28.97 3.55
C LYS A 43 7.32 27.95 2.67
N VAL A 44 6.92 27.88 1.40
CA VAL A 44 7.51 26.97 0.41
C VAL A 44 8.29 27.76 -0.63
N THR A 45 9.55 27.41 -0.84
CA THR A 45 10.40 28.07 -1.85
C THR A 45 10.10 27.54 -3.25
N LEU A 46 10.45 28.32 -4.29
CA LEU A 46 10.33 27.89 -5.68
C LEU A 46 11.08 26.59 -5.95
N PHE A 47 12.27 26.44 -5.37
CA PHE A 47 13.06 25.23 -5.53
C PHE A 47 12.34 23.99 -4.98
N GLN A 48 11.78 24.08 -3.77
CA GLN A 48 11.04 22.97 -3.17
C GLN A 48 9.76 22.64 -3.95
N ALA A 49 9.05 23.66 -4.45
CA ALA A 49 7.87 23.45 -5.27
C ALA A 49 8.19 22.77 -6.60
N VAL A 50 9.31 23.13 -7.24
CA VAL A 50 9.80 22.45 -8.45
C VAL A 50 10.14 20.99 -8.16
N LEU A 51 10.83 20.70 -7.05
CA LEU A 51 11.12 19.32 -6.65
C LEU A 51 9.84 18.50 -6.41
N ALA A 52 8.86 19.07 -5.69
CA ALA A 52 7.56 18.42 -5.48
C ALA A 52 6.82 18.16 -6.81
N GLY A 53 6.91 19.10 -7.76
CA GLY A 53 6.36 18.95 -9.11
C GLY A 53 7.07 17.86 -9.93
N ILE A 54 8.40 17.76 -9.84
CA ILE A 54 9.18 16.67 -10.46
C ILE A 54 8.76 15.32 -9.88
N LEU A 55 8.61 15.24 -8.56
CA LEU A 55 8.19 14.03 -7.86
C LEU A 55 6.79 13.55 -8.28
N LEU A 56 5.87 14.48 -8.61
CA LEU A 56 4.56 14.16 -9.19
C LEU A 56 4.64 13.80 -10.68
N TRP A 57 5.52 14.47 -11.43
CA TRP A 57 5.66 14.26 -12.86
C TRP A 57 6.15 12.85 -13.19
N MET A 58 7.11 12.29 -12.43
CA MET A 58 7.64 10.94 -12.66
C MET A 58 6.55 9.85 -12.71
N PRO A 59 5.69 9.67 -11.68
CA PRO A 59 4.63 8.66 -11.71
C PRO A 59 3.58 8.95 -12.79
N TRP A 60 3.23 10.23 -13.00
CA TRP A 60 2.24 10.64 -14.01
C TRP A 60 2.70 10.32 -15.43
N TYR A 61 3.95 10.66 -15.76
CA TYR A 61 4.56 10.38 -17.05
C TYR A 61 4.54 8.88 -17.36
N VAL A 62 4.94 8.04 -16.41
CA VAL A 62 4.93 6.58 -16.59
C VAL A 62 3.50 6.03 -16.73
N TYR A 63 2.53 6.61 -16.01
CA TYR A 63 1.13 6.24 -16.11
C TYR A 63 0.55 6.57 -17.50
N CYS A 64 0.76 7.78 -18.01
CA CYS A 64 0.32 8.17 -19.35
C CYS A 64 0.95 7.28 -20.43
N ARG A 65 2.25 7.00 -20.33
CA ARG A 65 2.92 6.07 -21.25
C ARG A 65 2.34 4.67 -21.19
N TRP A 66 2.02 4.19 -19.99
CA TRP A 66 1.36 2.90 -19.83
C TRP A 66 0.01 2.92 -20.54
N GLN A 67 -0.85 3.92 -20.29
CA GLN A 67 -2.17 4.01 -20.95
C GLN A 67 -2.10 3.91 -22.47
N ASP A 68 -1.08 4.53 -23.09
CA ASP A 68 -0.92 4.58 -24.54
C ASP A 68 -0.31 3.28 -25.13
N HIS A 69 0.55 2.58 -24.39
CA HIS A 69 1.13 1.32 -24.83
C HIS A 69 0.23 0.11 -24.47
N GLY A 70 -0.43 -0.47 -25.48
CA GLY A 70 -1.39 -1.57 -25.38
C GLY A 70 -0.86 -2.93 -24.88
N ARG A 71 0.45 -3.07 -24.63
CA ARG A 71 1.12 -4.32 -24.21
C ARG A 71 1.95 -4.17 -22.92
N ALA A 72 1.76 -3.07 -22.20
CA ALA A 72 2.65 -2.72 -21.08
C ALA A 72 2.20 -3.37 -19.77
N ILE A 73 3.18 -3.96 -19.09
CA ILE A 73 3.15 -4.45 -17.71
C ILE A 73 2.46 -3.40 -16.80
N PHE A 74 1.68 -3.85 -15.81
CA PHE A 74 0.95 -2.98 -14.87
C PHE A 74 1.85 -1.86 -14.29
N PRO A 75 1.38 -0.61 -14.14
CA PRO A 75 2.24 0.55 -13.84
C PRO A 75 2.59 0.64 -12.35
N LEU A 76 3.28 -0.38 -11.81
CA LEU A 76 3.63 -0.48 -10.39
C LEU A 76 4.46 0.73 -9.94
N PHE A 77 5.43 1.14 -10.76
CA PHE A 77 6.23 2.33 -10.48
C PHE A 77 5.38 3.57 -10.22
N SER A 78 4.35 3.81 -11.05
CA SER A 78 3.49 4.99 -10.92
C SER A 78 2.77 5.01 -9.58
N MET A 79 2.36 3.85 -9.06
CA MET A 79 1.67 3.76 -7.77
C MET A 79 2.62 4.01 -6.60
N VAL A 80 3.79 3.35 -6.60
CA VAL A 80 4.78 3.50 -5.52
C VAL A 80 5.35 4.91 -5.50
N ALA A 81 5.70 5.49 -6.65
CA ALA A 81 6.20 6.85 -6.74
C ALA A 81 5.13 7.90 -6.38
N ALA A 82 3.86 7.66 -6.72
CA ALA A 82 2.76 8.53 -6.27
C ALA A 82 2.58 8.51 -4.74
N ALA A 83 2.80 7.36 -4.08
CA ALA A 83 2.80 7.29 -2.62
C ALA A 83 3.93 8.15 -2.00
N HIS A 84 5.13 8.14 -2.58
CA HIS A 84 6.21 9.05 -2.16
C HIS A 84 5.85 10.52 -2.39
N TRP A 85 5.20 10.85 -3.52
CA TRP A 85 4.72 12.21 -3.74
C TRP A 85 3.68 12.63 -2.69
N MET A 86 2.77 11.73 -2.31
CA MET A 86 1.79 12.03 -1.26
C MET A 86 2.46 12.32 0.08
N THR A 87 3.49 11.57 0.48
CA THR A 87 4.13 11.71 1.80
C THR A 87 5.18 12.82 1.88
N PHE A 88 5.89 13.12 0.78
CA PHE A 88 6.99 14.11 0.77
C PHE A 88 6.67 15.37 -0.05
N GLY A 89 5.91 15.25 -1.14
CA GLY A 89 5.65 16.36 -2.05
C GLY A 89 4.40 17.16 -1.68
N SER A 90 3.25 16.48 -1.61
CA SER A 90 1.95 17.12 -1.37
C SER A 90 1.86 17.79 0.01
N LEU A 91 2.46 17.16 1.03
CA LEU A 91 2.41 17.61 2.43
C LEU A 91 3.39 18.74 2.75
N LEU A 92 4.25 19.10 1.80
CA LEU A 92 5.06 20.30 1.92
C LEU A 92 4.17 21.56 1.94
N PHE A 93 3.09 21.55 1.15
CA PHE A 93 2.22 22.72 0.95
C PHE A 93 1.09 22.83 1.97
N TRP A 94 0.61 21.70 2.48
CA TRP A 94 -0.59 21.60 3.31
C TRP A 94 -0.32 20.79 4.57
N GLY A 95 -1.06 21.08 5.64
CA GLY A 95 -0.70 20.64 6.99
C GLY A 95 0.25 21.64 7.61
N GLY A 96 0.23 21.78 8.94
CA GLY A 96 1.08 22.75 9.65
C GLY A 96 2.56 22.64 9.22
N GLN A 97 3.30 23.73 9.36
CA GLN A 97 4.70 23.81 8.93
C GLN A 97 5.50 22.61 9.49
N PRO A 98 6.18 21.82 8.63
CA PRO A 98 6.95 20.68 9.10
C PRO A 98 7.98 21.11 10.15
N SER A 99 8.01 20.38 11.26
CA SER A 99 8.78 20.76 12.44
C SER A 99 9.37 19.56 13.15
N ASP A 100 10.41 19.81 13.93
CA ASP A 100 11.01 18.82 14.79
C ASP A 100 9.91 18.21 15.69
N PRO A 101 9.72 16.88 15.67
CA PRO A 101 8.63 16.24 16.40
C PRO A 101 8.68 16.46 17.92
N ILE A 102 9.84 16.77 18.47
CA ILE A 102 10.09 16.90 19.91
C ILE A 102 9.95 18.35 20.32
N TYR A 103 10.72 19.23 19.68
CA TYR A 103 10.80 20.63 20.08
C TYR A 103 9.77 21.51 19.38
N SER A 104 9.03 20.95 18.41
CA SER A 104 8.07 21.69 17.57
C SER A 104 8.69 22.90 16.86
N VAL A 105 10.01 22.91 16.69
CA VAL A 105 10.76 23.96 16.00
C VAL A 105 10.67 23.70 14.49
N PRO A 106 10.24 24.67 13.67
CA PRO A 106 10.19 24.49 12.23
C PRO A 106 11.55 24.17 11.64
N PHE A 107 11.59 23.25 10.68
CA PHE A 107 12.83 22.93 9.97
C PHE A 107 13.32 24.10 9.11
N SER A 108 14.65 24.13 8.90
CA SER A 108 15.27 25.09 8.00
C SER A 108 14.84 24.87 6.54
N GLU A 109 14.91 25.91 5.71
CA GLU A 109 14.60 25.78 4.27
C GLU A 109 15.56 24.80 3.56
N GLU A 110 16.80 24.70 4.04
CA GLU A 110 17.81 23.77 3.53
C GLU A 110 17.44 22.33 3.86
N THR A 111 17.09 22.04 5.11
CA THR A 111 16.60 20.72 5.58
C THR A 111 15.40 20.27 4.74
N LEU A 112 14.39 21.13 4.56
CA LEU A 112 13.21 20.80 3.76
C LEU A 112 13.55 20.54 2.29
N SER A 113 14.44 21.34 1.70
CA SER A 113 14.90 21.15 0.33
C SER A 113 15.65 19.83 0.17
N ALA A 114 16.48 19.46 1.15
CA ALA A 114 17.21 18.20 1.16
C ALA A 114 16.28 16.99 1.26
N ILE A 115 15.25 17.03 2.11
CA ILE A 115 14.28 15.93 2.26
C ILE A 115 13.50 15.68 0.97
N VAL A 116 12.98 16.73 0.33
CA VAL A 116 12.23 16.56 -0.94
C VAL A 116 13.19 16.15 -2.07
N GLY A 117 14.42 16.65 -2.05
CA GLY A 117 15.50 16.21 -2.95
C GLY A 117 15.84 14.73 -2.76
N MET A 118 15.89 14.26 -1.52
CA MET A 118 16.08 12.85 -1.15
C MET A 118 14.96 11.97 -1.73
N ALA A 119 13.70 12.40 -1.63
CA ALA A 119 12.58 11.70 -2.24
C ALA A 119 12.70 11.62 -3.77
N CYS A 120 13.09 12.73 -4.43
CA CYS A 120 13.32 12.73 -5.88
C CYS A 120 14.44 11.77 -6.29
N LEU A 121 15.57 11.81 -5.60
CA LEU A 121 16.73 10.95 -5.85
C LEU A 121 16.39 9.47 -5.60
N GLY A 122 15.69 9.19 -4.50
CA GLY A 122 15.26 7.84 -4.15
C GLY A 122 14.29 7.26 -5.16
N VAL A 123 13.26 8.01 -5.58
CA VAL A 123 12.29 7.58 -6.60
C VAL A 123 12.96 7.38 -7.96
N LEU A 124 13.92 8.23 -8.34
CA LEU A 124 14.72 8.05 -9.54
C LEU A 124 15.55 6.76 -9.47
N SER A 125 16.24 6.54 -8.36
CA SER A 125 17.07 5.35 -8.13
C SER A 125 16.23 4.06 -8.16
N LEU A 126 15.05 4.10 -7.54
CA LEU A 126 14.04 3.04 -7.60
C LEU A 126 13.62 2.76 -9.05
N ARG A 127 13.38 3.80 -9.85
CA ARG A 127 13.04 3.62 -11.27
C ARG A 127 14.16 2.95 -12.06
N LEU A 128 15.41 3.35 -11.81
CA LEU A 128 16.57 2.75 -12.47
C LEU A 128 16.71 1.27 -12.09
N GLY A 129 16.53 0.93 -10.81
CA GLY A 129 16.50 -0.45 -10.34
C GLY A 129 15.41 -1.28 -11.01
N MET A 130 14.18 -0.75 -11.09
CA MET A 130 13.07 -1.46 -11.76
C MET A 130 13.36 -1.72 -13.24
N LYS A 131 14.04 -0.78 -13.92
CA LYS A 131 14.40 -0.91 -15.35
C LYS A 131 15.58 -1.83 -15.61
N MET A 132 16.37 -2.19 -14.60
CA MET A 132 17.54 -3.05 -14.79
C MET A 132 17.10 -4.38 -15.44
N PRO A 133 17.67 -4.73 -16.61
CA PRO A 133 17.28 -5.93 -17.34
C PRO A 133 17.92 -7.15 -16.69
N LEU A 134 17.33 -7.63 -15.60
CA LEU A 134 17.73 -8.89 -15.02
C LEU A 134 17.16 -10.05 -15.83
N ARG A 135 18.05 -10.91 -16.34
CA ARG A 135 17.69 -12.19 -16.97
C ARG A 135 17.32 -13.19 -15.89
N PHE A 136 16.18 -13.00 -15.23
CA PHE A 136 15.59 -14.10 -14.46
C PHE A 136 15.09 -15.17 -15.41
N ALA A 137 15.15 -16.42 -14.96
CA ALA A 137 14.61 -17.56 -15.69
C ALA A 137 13.23 -17.20 -16.24
N ARG A 138 12.95 -17.54 -17.49
CA ARG A 138 11.65 -17.32 -18.11
C ARG A 138 10.62 -18.09 -17.29
N LEU A 139 9.95 -17.39 -16.38
CA LEU A 139 8.98 -17.93 -15.43
C LEU A 139 7.64 -18.29 -16.12
N SER A 140 7.68 -18.55 -17.43
CA SER A 140 6.58 -18.94 -18.31
C SER A 140 6.00 -20.33 -18.00
N ARG A 141 6.25 -20.86 -16.80
CA ARG A 141 5.85 -22.20 -16.34
C ARG A 141 5.15 -22.13 -14.98
N PHE A 142 4.45 -21.03 -14.68
CA PHE A 142 3.69 -20.94 -13.44
C PHE A 142 2.28 -21.54 -13.58
N PRO A 143 1.71 -22.00 -12.45
CA PRO A 143 0.42 -22.67 -12.47
C PRO A 143 -0.71 -21.69 -12.79
N ASP A 144 -1.65 -22.17 -13.58
CA ASP A 144 -2.88 -21.46 -13.90
C ASP A 144 -4.08 -22.11 -13.21
N LEU A 145 -5.19 -21.35 -13.11
CA LEU A 145 -6.44 -21.85 -12.56
C LEU A 145 -7.01 -22.93 -13.49
N VAL A 146 -7.25 -24.12 -12.96
CA VAL A 146 -7.94 -25.17 -13.72
C VAL A 146 -9.37 -24.69 -14.01
N PRO A 147 -9.76 -24.51 -15.28
CA PRO A 147 -11.11 -24.10 -15.60
C PRO A 147 -12.10 -25.21 -15.22
N GLY A 148 -13.18 -24.85 -14.54
CA GLY A 148 -14.25 -25.79 -14.18
C GLY A 148 -15.00 -25.40 -12.92
N GLU A 149 -16.17 -26.01 -12.73
CA GLU A 149 -17.04 -25.75 -11.59
C GLU A 149 -16.41 -26.20 -10.26
N ARG A 150 -15.64 -27.29 -10.28
CA ARG A 150 -14.92 -27.79 -9.08
C ARG A 150 -13.94 -26.76 -8.53
N SER A 151 -13.16 -26.13 -9.40
CA SER A 151 -12.19 -25.11 -8.99
C SER A 151 -12.89 -23.87 -8.42
N MET A 152 -14.01 -23.46 -9.02
CA MET A 152 -14.82 -22.35 -8.51
C MET A 152 -15.48 -22.69 -7.17
N ASN A 153 -16.00 -23.90 -6.99
CA ASN A 153 -16.57 -24.35 -5.72
C ASN A 153 -15.52 -24.39 -4.61
N TYR A 154 -14.30 -24.84 -4.93
CA TYR A 154 -13.17 -24.77 -4.00
C TYR A 154 -12.83 -23.33 -3.62
N LEU A 155 -12.75 -22.40 -4.59
CA LEU A 155 -12.52 -20.98 -4.32
C LEU A 155 -13.61 -20.39 -3.40
N HIS A 156 -14.89 -20.69 -3.65
CA HIS A 156 -15.99 -20.24 -2.81
C HIS A 156 -15.89 -20.82 -1.39
N LEU A 157 -15.50 -22.09 -1.23
CA LEU A 157 -15.31 -22.72 0.07
C LEU A 157 -14.16 -22.08 0.84
N VAL A 158 -13.00 -21.87 0.20
CA VAL A 158 -11.86 -21.18 0.82
C VAL A 158 -12.26 -19.75 1.19
N MET A 159 -13.02 -19.06 0.34
CA MET A 159 -13.52 -17.72 0.61
C MET A 159 -14.47 -17.68 1.82
N ALA A 160 -15.36 -18.68 1.93
CA ALA A 160 -16.24 -18.81 3.08
C ALA A 160 -15.45 -19.04 4.37
N PHE A 161 -14.46 -19.94 4.34
CA PHE A 161 -13.55 -20.16 5.48
C PHE A 161 -12.78 -18.88 5.86
N CYS A 162 -12.22 -18.16 4.88
CA CYS A 162 -11.53 -16.89 5.14
C CYS A 162 -12.48 -15.83 5.71
N THR A 163 -13.74 -15.82 5.26
CA THR A 163 -14.77 -14.92 5.80
C THR A 163 -15.05 -15.24 7.27
N LEU A 164 -15.14 -16.53 7.64
CA LEU A 164 -15.26 -16.95 9.04
C LEU A 164 -14.03 -16.55 9.87
N MET A 165 -12.82 -16.70 9.32
CA MET A 165 -11.60 -16.25 10.00
C MET A 165 -11.57 -14.74 10.23
N VAL A 166 -12.08 -13.94 9.28
CA VAL A 166 -12.24 -12.48 9.44
C VAL A 166 -13.26 -12.13 10.52
N LEU A 167 -14.28 -12.97 10.73
CA LEU A 167 -15.29 -12.79 11.79
C LEU A 167 -14.84 -13.30 13.16
N ALA A 168 -13.81 -14.13 13.22
CA ALA A 168 -13.29 -14.66 14.48
C ALA A 168 -12.76 -13.52 15.37
N SER A 169 -12.87 -13.65 16.70
CA SER A 169 -12.36 -12.65 17.63
C SER A 169 -10.83 -12.59 17.64
N GLU A 170 -10.28 -11.48 18.15
CA GLU A 170 -8.83 -11.35 18.36
C GLU A 170 -8.33 -12.36 19.40
N ASP A 171 -9.09 -12.61 20.47
CA ASP A 171 -8.74 -13.60 21.49
C ASP A 171 -8.66 -15.01 20.91
N PHE A 172 -9.58 -15.37 20.00
CA PHE A 172 -9.53 -16.66 19.33
C PHE A 172 -8.23 -16.78 18.52
N VAL A 173 -7.87 -15.78 17.73
CA VAL A 173 -6.65 -15.83 16.92
C VAL A 173 -5.38 -15.73 17.77
N ALA A 174 -5.42 -15.03 18.90
CA ALA A 174 -4.34 -15.02 19.87
C ALA A 174 -4.13 -16.42 20.49
N SER A 175 -5.21 -17.16 20.78
CA SER A 175 -5.13 -18.51 21.36
C SER A 175 -4.50 -19.56 20.43
N LEU A 176 -4.37 -19.26 19.13
CA LEU A 176 -3.70 -20.13 18.15
C LEU A 176 -2.16 -20.16 18.30
N GLY A 177 -1.58 -19.30 19.14
CA GLY A 177 -0.13 -19.30 19.42
C GLY A 177 0.73 -19.17 18.16
N SER A 178 1.53 -20.19 17.85
CA SER A 178 2.43 -20.21 16.69
C SER A 178 1.68 -20.16 15.34
N LEU A 179 0.41 -20.57 15.30
CA LEU A 179 -0.44 -20.52 14.11
C LEU A 179 -1.09 -19.14 13.89
N LYS A 180 -0.92 -18.18 14.82
CA LYS A 180 -1.43 -16.81 14.67
C LYS A 180 -0.99 -16.18 13.34
N ALA A 181 0.29 -16.33 12.98
CA ALA A 181 0.82 -15.80 11.72
C ALA A 181 0.12 -16.41 10.49
N VAL A 182 -0.26 -17.68 10.56
CA VAL A 182 -1.02 -18.36 9.50
C VAL A 182 -2.45 -17.85 9.44
N ALA A 183 -3.11 -17.70 10.59
CA ALA A 183 -4.46 -17.14 10.68
C ALA A 183 -4.53 -15.72 10.08
N GLU A 184 -3.51 -14.89 10.31
CA GLU A 184 -3.40 -13.56 9.70
C GLU A 184 -3.30 -13.61 8.16
N ILE A 185 -2.70 -14.65 7.58
CA ILE A 185 -2.67 -14.84 6.12
C ILE A 185 -4.08 -15.18 5.59
N PHE A 186 -4.85 -15.99 6.33
CA PHE A 186 -6.26 -16.29 6.01
C PHE A 186 -7.19 -15.08 6.22
N ARG A 187 -6.85 -14.17 7.12
CA ARG A 187 -7.50 -12.86 7.29
C ARG A 187 -6.96 -11.79 6.35
N GLY A 188 -5.87 -12.05 5.65
CA GLY A 188 -5.14 -11.10 4.81
C GLY A 188 -5.11 -11.53 3.35
N VAL A 189 -3.95 -11.96 2.88
CA VAL A 189 -3.62 -12.11 1.45
C VAL A 189 -4.48 -13.13 0.70
N ILE A 190 -4.86 -14.25 1.34
CA ILE A 190 -5.64 -15.31 0.66
C ILE A 190 -7.00 -14.79 0.19
N PRO A 191 -7.87 -14.24 1.05
CA PRO A 191 -9.16 -13.75 0.59
C PRO A 191 -9.04 -12.53 -0.34
N HIS A 192 -7.99 -11.71 -0.22
CA HIS A 192 -7.73 -10.64 -1.21
C HIS A 192 -7.40 -11.22 -2.59
N THR A 193 -6.64 -12.31 -2.65
CA THR A 193 -6.34 -13.01 -3.92
C THR A 193 -7.60 -13.57 -4.56
N ILE A 194 -8.47 -14.22 -3.77
CA ILE A 194 -9.74 -14.75 -4.28
C ILE A 194 -10.68 -13.59 -4.69
N PHE A 195 -10.72 -12.51 -3.91
CA PHE A 195 -11.44 -11.29 -4.26
C PHE A 195 -10.99 -10.73 -5.60
N VAL A 196 -9.69 -10.70 -5.88
CA VAL A 196 -9.15 -10.28 -7.19
C VAL A 196 -9.66 -11.17 -8.31
N ILE A 197 -9.65 -12.50 -8.14
CA ILE A 197 -10.16 -13.45 -9.15
C ILE A 197 -11.64 -13.19 -9.42
N LEU A 198 -12.47 -13.11 -8.37
CA LEU A 198 -13.92 -12.89 -8.50
C LEU A 198 -14.23 -11.51 -9.09
N MET A 199 -13.50 -10.47 -8.69
CA MET A 199 -13.66 -9.12 -9.22
C MET A 199 -13.24 -9.04 -10.68
N TYR A 200 -12.17 -9.72 -11.07
CA TYR A 200 -11.76 -9.84 -12.47
C TYR A 200 -12.90 -10.43 -13.31
N LYS A 201 -13.45 -11.59 -12.90
CA LYS A 201 -14.60 -12.22 -13.58
C LYS A 201 -15.83 -11.30 -13.62
N TYR A 202 -16.09 -10.56 -12.55
CA TYR A 202 -17.22 -9.63 -12.48
C TYR A 202 -17.08 -8.50 -13.50
N LEU A 203 -15.89 -7.89 -13.58
CA LEU A 203 -15.62 -6.76 -14.48
C LEU A 203 -15.50 -7.19 -15.95
N THR A 204 -15.09 -8.43 -16.24
CA THR A 204 -15.09 -8.99 -17.61
C THR A 204 -16.46 -9.52 -18.05
N GLY A 205 -17.42 -9.66 -17.13
CA GLY A 205 -18.76 -10.17 -17.40
C GLY A 205 -18.89 -11.70 -17.34
N GLU A 206 -17.84 -12.41 -16.90
CA GLU A 206 -17.78 -13.86 -16.76
C GLU A 206 -18.28 -14.37 -15.38
N ALA A 207 -18.66 -13.47 -14.47
CA ALA A 207 -19.11 -13.84 -13.13
C ALA A 207 -20.57 -14.32 -13.11
N ASN A 208 -20.75 -15.54 -12.60
CA ASN A 208 -22.05 -16.14 -12.30
C ASN A 208 -22.71 -15.50 -11.06
N ARG A 209 -23.98 -15.82 -10.81
CA ARG A 209 -24.72 -15.29 -9.64
C ARG A 209 -24.03 -15.62 -8.31
N ARG A 210 -23.51 -16.83 -8.16
CA ARG A 210 -22.77 -17.26 -6.95
C ARG A 210 -21.50 -16.43 -6.74
N ASP A 211 -20.70 -16.25 -7.78
CA ASP A 211 -19.48 -15.43 -7.78
C ASP A 211 -19.76 -14.00 -7.29
N ARG A 212 -20.86 -13.40 -7.79
CA ARG A 212 -21.29 -12.04 -7.37
C ARG A 212 -21.71 -12.00 -5.91
N ILE A 213 -22.50 -12.98 -5.46
CA ILE A 213 -22.94 -13.06 -4.06
C ILE A 213 -21.73 -13.15 -3.14
N VAL A 214 -20.80 -14.07 -3.41
CA VAL A 214 -19.58 -14.26 -2.59
C VAL A 214 -18.69 -13.01 -2.61
N LEU A 215 -18.52 -12.38 -3.77
CA LEU A 215 -17.73 -11.15 -3.92
C LEU A 215 -18.28 -10.02 -3.06
N PHE A 216 -19.58 -9.71 -3.20
CA PHE A 216 -20.21 -8.60 -2.50
C PHE A 216 -20.47 -8.90 -1.02
N SER A 217 -20.76 -10.15 -0.65
CA SER A 217 -20.93 -10.53 0.75
C SER A 217 -19.63 -10.39 1.52
N PHE A 218 -18.50 -10.83 0.95
CA PHE A 218 -17.20 -10.65 1.58
C PHE A 218 -16.83 -9.17 1.69
N ALA A 219 -17.05 -8.37 0.63
CA ALA A 219 -16.79 -6.94 0.68
C ALA A 219 -17.62 -6.25 1.77
N ALA A 220 -18.90 -6.62 1.91
CA ALA A 220 -19.77 -6.12 2.97
C ALA A 220 -19.26 -6.51 4.36
N VAL A 221 -18.91 -7.78 4.57
CA VAL A 221 -18.34 -8.25 5.85
C VAL A 221 -17.07 -7.47 6.21
N ARG A 222 -16.18 -7.22 5.24
CA ARG A 222 -14.96 -6.44 5.45
C ARG A 222 -15.23 -5.00 5.85
N VAL A 223 -16.15 -4.34 5.17
CA VAL A 223 -16.56 -2.96 5.51
C VAL A 223 -17.14 -2.91 6.92
N VAL A 224 -18.07 -3.81 7.25
CA VAL A 224 -18.72 -3.86 8.56
C VAL A 224 -17.69 -4.13 9.68
N GLN A 225 -16.79 -5.09 9.49
CA GLN A 225 -15.73 -5.38 10.45
C GLN A 225 -14.74 -4.22 10.62
N GLY A 226 -14.34 -3.56 9.53
CA GLY A 226 -13.43 -2.41 9.61
C GLY A 226 -14.04 -1.21 10.35
N VAL A 227 -15.35 -0.96 10.16
CA VAL A 227 -16.07 0.08 10.91
C VAL A 227 -16.27 -0.36 12.37
N ALA A 228 -16.82 -1.54 12.61
CA ALA A 228 -17.09 -2.01 13.98
C ALA A 228 -15.82 -2.20 14.82
N GLY A 229 -14.66 -2.44 14.19
CA GLY A 229 -13.38 -2.57 14.86
C GLY A 229 -12.67 -1.25 15.18
N GLY A 230 -13.13 -0.10 14.67
CA GLY A 230 -12.39 1.17 14.82
C GLY A 230 -11.08 1.23 14.01
N TRP A 231 -10.93 0.31 13.04
CA TRP A 231 -9.74 0.14 12.21
C TRP A 231 -10.12 -0.05 10.74
N LEU A 232 -10.15 1.07 10.00
CA LEU A 232 -10.50 1.07 8.56
C LEU A 232 -9.40 0.48 7.66
N GLY A 233 -8.22 0.13 8.18
CA GLY A 233 -7.09 -0.33 7.36
C GLY A 233 -7.42 -1.54 6.49
N SER A 234 -8.18 -2.50 7.03
CA SER A 234 -8.62 -3.70 6.29
C SER A 234 -9.68 -3.41 5.21
N THR A 235 -10.53 -2.41 5.43
CA THR A 235 -11.50 -1.92 4.44
C THR A 235 -10.80 -1.15 3.33
N ILE A 236 -9.83 -0.31 3.70
CA ILE A 236 -9.03 0.49 2.77
C ILE A 236 -8.18 -0.42 1.89
N SER A 237 -7.52 -1.44 2.45
CA SER A 237 -6.73 -2.40 1.66
C SER A 237 -7.59 -3.11 0.60
N LEU A 238 -8.80 -3.53 0.95
CA LEU A 238 -9.73 -4.14 -0.01
C LEU A 238 -10.14 -3.16 -1.12
N GLY A 239 -10.43 -1.90 -0.76
CA GLY A 239 -10.75 -0.84 -1.72
C GLY A 239 -9.60 -0.54 -2.69
N ILE A 240 -8.36 -0.51 -2.18
CA ILE A 240 -7.14 -0.33 -2.99
C ILE A 240 -6.98 -1.51 -3.95
N VAL A 241 -7.10 -2.75 -3.47
CA VAL A 241 -7.05 -3.96 -4.31
C VAL A 241 -8.12 -3.92 -5.40
N GLY A 242 -9.35 -3.53 -5.07
CA GLY A 242 -10.41 -3.34 -6.08
C GLY A 242 -10.07 -2.26 -7.12
N CYS A 243 -9.46 -1.15 -6.68
CA CYS A 243 -9.00 -0.10 -7.59
C CYS A 243 -7.87 -0.60 -8.52
N ILE A 244 -6.94 -1.41 -8.02
CA ILE A 244 -5.86 -2.03 -8.81
C ILE A 244 -6.45 -2.89 -9.93
N VAL A 245 -7.41 -3.77 -9.61
CA VAL A 245 -8.09 -4.61 -10.60
C VAL A 245 -8.84 -3.77 -11.62
N PHE A 246 -9.55 -2.73 -11.17
CA PHE A 246 -10.27 -1.82 -12.05
C PHE A 246 -9.32 -1.09 -13.02
N VAL A 247 -8.21 -0.56 -12.51
CA VAL A 247 -7.18 0.11 -13.32
C VAL A 247 -6.58 -0.88 -14.30
N ARG A 248 -6.25 -2.10 -13.88
CA ARG A 248 -5.69 -3.15 -14.76
C ARG A 248 -6.59 -3.42 -15.97
N ILE A 249 -7.90 -3.52 -15.76
CA ILE A 249 -8.87 -3.87 -16.81
C ILE A 249 -9.24 -2.66 -17.67
N TYR A 250 -9.63 -1.53 -17.06
CA TYR A 250 -10.15 -0.38 -17.81
C TYR A 250 -9.11 0.66 -18.18
N ARG A 251 -7.87 0.51 -17.69
CA ARG A 251 -6.74 1.43 -17.91
C ARG A 251 -7.01 2.88 -17.56
N ARG A 252 -7.90 3.09 -16.59
CA ARG A 252 -8.30 4.40 -16.07
C ARG A 252 -8.61 4.31 -14.59
N LEU A 253 -8.38 5.39 -13.86
CA LEU A 253 -8.74 5.48 -12.45
C LEU A 253 -10.26 5.41 -12.26
N PRO A 254 -10.77 4.70 -11.23
CA PRO A 254 -12.18 4.61 -10.90
C PRO A 254 -12.68 5.91 -10.23
N ARG A 255 -12.71 7.02 -10.98
CA ARG A 255 -13.00 8.36 -10.46
C ARG A 255 -14.28 8.44 -9.64
N LYS A 256 -15.36 7.80 -10.10
CA LYS A 256 -16.64 7.77 -9.37
C LYS A 256 -16.51 7.10 -8.01
N ALA A 257 -15.85 5.94 -7.94
CA ALA A 257 -15.63 5.24 -6.68
C ALA A 257 -14.73 6.05 -5.73
N LEU A 258 -13.65 6.66 -6.24
CA LEU A 258 -12.77 7.51 -5.44
C LEU A 258 -13.48 8.74 -4.88
N LEU A 259 -14.32 9.41 -5.70
CA LEU A 259 -15.12 10.56 -5.28
C LEU A 259 -16.20 10.21 -4.23
N THR A 260 -16.57 8.94 -4.10
CA THR A 260 -17.51 8.48 -3.06
C THR A 260 -16.77 7.97 -1.82
N ILE A 261 -15.76 7.12 -2.01
CA ILE A 261 -15.07 6.42 -0.92
C ILE A 261 -14.18 7.37 -0.12
N VAL A 262 -13.42 8.26 -0.79
CA VAL A 262 -12.48 9.15 -0.08
C VAL A 262 -13.22 10.08 0.89
N PRO A 263 -14.30 10.79 0.50
CA PRO A 263 -15.06 11.60 1.45
C PRO A 263 -15.68 10.79 2.58
N LEU A 264 -16.18 9.58 2.30
CA LEU A 264 -16.72 8.70 3.34
C LEU A 264 -15.66 8.28 4.37
N LEU A 265 -14.45 7.98 3.90
CA LEU A 265 -13.32 7.68 4.79
C LEU A 265 -12.93 8.90 5.63
N LEU A 266 -12.83 10.09 5.01
CA LEU A 266 -12.53 11.34 5.73
C LEU A 266 -13.61 11.68 6.76
N PHE A 267 -14.88 11.43 6.42
CA PHE A 267 -15.99 11.58 7.34
C PHE A 267 -15.79 10.72 8.59
N LEU A 268 -15.59 9.41 8.41
CA LEU A 268 -15.40 8.46 9.53
C LEU A 268 -14.11 8.71 10.31
N GLN A 269 -13.05 9.27 9.71
CA GLN A 269 -11.81 9.54 10.43
C GLN A 269 -12.00 10.55 11.58
N ALA A 270 -12.98 11.45 11.49
CA ALA A 270 -13.25 12.47 12.49
C ALA A 270 -13.68 11.87 13.85
N GLY A 271 -14.64 10.94 13.87
CA GLY A 271 -15.12 10.31 15.11
C GLY A 271 -14.22 9.19 15.66
N LYS A 272 -13.11 8.89 14.98
CA LYS A 272 -12.28 7.70 15.26
C LYS A 272 -11.66 7.72 16.67
N GLN A 273 -11.26 8.89 17.16
CA GLN A 273 -10.62 9.01 18.47
C GLN A 273 -11.63 8.75 19.60
N ALA A 274 -12.82 9.35 19.51
CA ALA A 274 -13.93 9.10 20.45
C ALA A 274 -14.32 7.61 20.48
N PHE A 275 -14.42 6.98 19.30
CA PHE A 275 -14.68 5.55 19.19
C PHE A 275 -13.65 4.70 19.97
N ARG A 276 -12.35 4.99 19.78
CA ARG A 276 -11.28 4.23 20.46
C ARG A 276 -11.24 4.48 21.96
N GLN A 277 -11.56 5.69 22.40
CA GLN A 277 -11.66 5.98 23.83
C GLN A 277 -12.65 5.03 24.51
N VAL A 278 -13.86 4.91 23.97
CA VAL A 278 -14.94 4.11 24.57
C VAL A 278 -14.71 2.60 24.38
N TYR A 279 -14.32 2.17 23.19
CA TYR A 279 -14.32 0.74 22.86
C TYR A 279 -12.97 0.06 22.99
N TRP A 280 -11.85 0.80 22.97
CA TRP A 280 -10.51 0.22 23.13
C TRP A 280 -9.92 0.50 24.50
N ILE A 281 -10.03 1.74 24.99
CA ILE A 281 -9.43 2.14 26.27
C ILE A 281 -10.35 1.76 27.42
N GLU A 282 -11.61 2.21 27.38
CA GLU A 282 -12.62 1.89 28.40
C GLU A 282 -13.18 0.45 28.24
N GLN A 283 -12.80 -0.24 27.16
CA GLN A 283 -13.17 -1.63 26.85
C GLN A 283 -14.68 -1.92 26.97
N LYS A 284 -15.53 -0.94 26.61
CA LYS A 284 -16.97 -1.12 26.66
C LYS A 284 -17.41 -2.21 25.68
N SER A 285 -18.14 -3.21 26.18
CA SER A 285 -18.80 -4.19 25.31
C SER A 285 -19.97 -3.53 24.58
N GLY A 286 -20.13 -3.84 23.30
CA GLY A 286 -21.23 -3.35 22.49
C GLY A 286 -21.40 -4.18 21.24
N SER A 287 -22.63 -4.27 20.74
CA SER A 287 -22.92 -4.99 19.51
C SER A 287 -22.26 -4.32 18.30
N THR A 288 -22.04 -5.07 17.22
CA THR A 288 -21.49 -4.53 15.96
C THR A 288 -22.29 -3.33 15.47
N THR A 289 -23.62 -3.39 15.58
CA THR A 289 -24.53 -2.31 15.16
C THR A 289 -24.38 -1.07 16.03
N GLU A 290 -24.29 -1.23 17.36
CA GLU A 290 -24.05 -0.11 18.29
C GLU A 290 -22.73 0.58 17.99
N LYS A 291 -21.65 -0.18 17.79
CA LYS A 291 -20.32 0.35 17.47
C LYS A 291 -20.34 1.18 16.18
N VAL A 292 -20.98 0.65 15.13
CA VAL A 292 -21.12 1.35 13.85
C VAL A 292 -21.93 2.63 13.99
N LEU A 293 -23.09 2.58 14.64
CA LEU A 293 -23.94 3.75 14.85
C LEU A 293 -23.25 4.82 15.70
N PHE A 294 -22.57 4.40 16.77
CA PHE A 294 -21.78 5.30 17.62
C PHE A 294 -20.74 6.04 16.80
N TRP A 295 -19.93 5.34 16.00
CA TRP A 295 -18.89 6.00 15.22
C TRP A 295 -19.45 6.96 14.17
N VAL A 296 -20.56 6.60 13.51
CA VAL A 296 -21.23 7.48 12.53
C VAL A 296 -21.76 8.74 13.21
N ASN A 297 -22.41 8.62 14.37
CA ASN A 297 -22.95 9.76 15.11
C ASN A 297 -21.85 10.68 15.63
N GLU A 298 -20.79 10.13 16.23
CA GLU A 298 -19.64 10.93 16.68
C GLU A 298 -18.97 11.66 15.52
N SER A 299 -18.84 10.99 14.36
CA SER A 299 -18.29 11.64 13.16
C SER A 299 -19.20 12.77 12.67
N PHE A 300 -20.51 12.57 12.69
CA PHE A 300 -21.48 13.60 12.33
C PHE A 300 -21.42 14.80 13.28
N ASP A 301 -21.30 14.56 14.59
CA ASP A 301 -21.23 15.62 15.61
C ASP A 301 -19.95 16.45 15.49
N VAL A 302 -18.81 15.82 15.19
CA VAL A 302 -17.55 16.55 14.95
C VAL A 302 -17.67 17.42 13.70
N TRP A 303 -18.19 16.88 12.60
CA TRP A 303 -18.36 17.64 11.35
C TRP A 303 -19.42 18.74 11.48
N SER A 304 -20.54 18.49 12.18
CA SER A 304 -21.60 19.47 12.38
C SER A 304 -21.12 20.65 13.22
N LYS A 305 -20.34 20.41 14.28
CA LYS A 305 -19.67 21.47 15.07
C LYS A 305 -18.67 22.26 14.23
N ALA A 306 -17.88 21.59 13.40
CA ALA A 306 -16.89 22.25 12.53
C ALA A 306 -17.54 23.12 11.43
N LEU A 307 -18.71 22.71 10.90
CA LEU A 307 -19.40 23.40 9.81
C LEU A 307 -20.40 24.48 10.29
N SER A 308 -20.97 24.33 11.48
CA SER A 308 -21.98 25.28 12.02
C SER A 308 -21.37 26.56 12.60
N GLY A 309 -20.04 26.70 12.63
CA GLY A 309 -19.36 27.89 13.16
C GLY A 309 -19.46 28.09 14.68
N ASN A 310 -20.14 27.19 15.39
CA ASN A 310 -20.17 27.14 16.85
C ASN A 310 -18.95 26.44 17.46
N GLY A 311 -18.16 25.72 16.65
CA GLY A 311 -16.80 25.30 17.01
C GLY A 311 -15.83 26.47 16.83
N ASN A 312 -14.79 26.55 17.67
CA ASN A 312 -13.75 27.55 17.46
C ASN A 312 -13.16 27.34 16.05
N GLN A 313 -12.82 28.41 15.32
CA GLN A 313 -12.16 28.30 14.00
C GLN A 313 -10.84 27.48 14.07
N ARG A 314 -10.32 27.27 15.27
CA ARG A 314 -9.23 26.36 15.60
C ARG A 314 -9.58 24.88 15.43
N ASP A 315 -10.83 24.46 15.60
CA ASP A 315 -11.23 23.04 15.61
C ASP A 315 -11.21 22.44 14.19
N SER A 316 -11.72 23.17 13.19
CA SER A 316 -11.67 22.73 11.78
C SER A 316 -10.25 22.72 11.23
N ALA A 317 -9.45 23.74 11.54
CA ALA A 317 -8.02 23.79 11.22
C ALA A 317 -7.23 22.66 11.91
N THR A 318 -7.61 22.28 13.13
CA THR A 318 -7.00 21.17 13.88
C THR A 318 -7.30 19.82 13.24
N LEU A 319 -8.54 19.57 12.79
CA LEU A 319 -8.91 18.32 12.12
C LEU A 319 -8.15 18.11 10.80
N VAL A 320 -8.03 19.17 10.00
CA VAL A 320 -7.26 19.16 8.76
C VAL A 320 -5.78 18.91 9.05
N THR A 321 -5.21 19.62 10.03
CA THR A 321 -3.81 19.46 10.44
C THR A 321 -3.51 18.06 10.99
N GLN A 322 -4.38 17.49 11.82
CA GLN A 322 -4.23 16.14 12.37
C GLN A 322 -4.31 15.06 11.28
N THR A 323 -5.15 15.27 10.26
CA THR A 323 -5.24 14.34 9.11
C THR A 323 -3.95 14.36 8.29
N PHE A 324 -3.39 15.54 8.03
CA PHE A 324 -2.15 15.69 7.29
C PHE A 324 -0.91 15.20 8.06
N LYS A 325 -0.81 15.49 9.37
CA LYS A 325 0.30 15.00 10.23
C LYS A 325 0.41 13.48 10.25
N ARG A 326 -0.69 12.75 10.11
CA ARG A 326 -0.69 11.27 10.09
C ARG A 326 -0.13 10.65 8.81
N VAL A 327 -0.06 11.41 7.73
CA VAL A 327 0.45 10.95 6.42
C VAL A 327 1.83 11.53 6.14
N SER A 328 2.27 12.50 6.94
CA SER A 328 3.55 13.18 6.77
C SER A 328 4.69 12.29 7.21
N LEU A 329 5.61 12.04 6.28
CA LEU A 329 6.96 11.54 6.57
C LEU A 329 7.99 12.68 6.66
N LEU A 330 7.57 13.93 6.44
CA LEU A 330 8.45 15.09 6.45
C LEU A 330 9.04 15.33 7.84
N ASP A 331 8.23 15.17 8.89
CA ASP A 331 8.65 15.41 10.27
C ASP A 331 9.72 14.39 10.70
N GLN A 332 9.50 13.11 10.39
CA GLN A 332 10.46 12.03 10.65
C GLN A 332 11.72 12.20 9.79
N ALA A 333 11.57 12.58 8.52
CA ALA A 333 12.70 12.77 7.62
C ALA A 333 13.59 13.95 8.03
N GLY A 334 13.00 15.07 8.47
CA GLY A 334 13.76 16.22 8.97
C GLY A 334 14.48 15.92 10.27
N ASN A 335 13.81 15.23 11.19
CA ASN A 335 14.42 14.77 12.43
C ASN A 335 15.65 13.88 12.17
N VAL A 336 15.55 12.94 11.21
CA VAL A 336 16.69 12.09 10.82
C VAL A 336 17.79 12.91 10.14
N TYR A 337 17.42 13.81 9.22
CA TYR A 337 18.38 14.61 8.46
C TYR A 337 19.19 15.56 9.34
N ASP A 338 18.55 16.26 10.27
CA ASP A 338 19.22 17.24 11.14
C ASP A 338 20.10 16.57 12.21
N LYS A 339 19.67 15.41 12.73
CA LYS A 339 20.43 14.69 13.77
C LYS A 339 21.53 13.79 13.20
N THR A 340 21.47 13.38 11.94
CA THR A 340 22.42 12.43 11.34
C THR A 340 23.33 13.11 10.31
N PRO A 341 24.67 13.00 10.41
CA PRO A 341 25.43 12.10 11.28
C PRO A 341 25.91 12.72 12.60
N GLY A 342 25.60 14.00 12.86
CA GLY A 342 26.23 14.77 13.95
C GLY A 342 25.87 14.29 15.35
N GLN A 343 24.58 14.18 15.67
CA GLN A 343 24.08 13.74 16.98
C GLN A 343 23.91 12.21 17.03
N VAL A 344 23.35 11.65 15.96
CA VAL A 344 23.16 10.21 15.79
C VAL A 344 24.07 9.75 14.65
N PRO A 345 25.06 8.86 14.91
CA PRO A 345 25.93 8.37 13.86
C PRO A 345 25.19 7.44 12.90
N TYR A 346 25.75 7.27 11.70
CA TYR A 346 25.23 6.32 10.72
C TYR A 346 25.13 4.90 11.29
N GLN A 347 24.00 4.24 11.00
CA GLN A 347 23.72 2.90 11.53
C GLN A 347 24.39 1.76 10.78
N LEU A 348 24.99 2.04 9.61
CA LEU A 348 25.82 1.09 8.85
C LEU A 348 25.14 -0.26 8.56
N GLY A 349 23.81 -0.25 8.38
CA GLY A 349 23.03 -1.42 8.00
C GLY A 349 22.46 -2.25 9.14
N LYS A 350 22.59 -1.81 10.41
CA LYS A 350 22.00 -2.50 11.57
C LYS A 350 20.51 -2.78 11.38
N SER A 351 19.73 -1.82 10.88
CA SER A 351 18.30 -2.01 10.65
C SER A 351 17.99 -3.00 9.51
N TYR A 352 18.89 -3.15 8.53
CA TYR A 352 18.73 -4.11 7.44
C TYR A 352 19.01 -5.56 7.85
N THR A 353 19.67 -5.82 8.99
CA THR A 353 19.83 -7.19 9.50
C THR A 353 18.47 -7.87 9.74
N PHE A 354 17.43 -7.09 10.09
CA PHE A 354 16.09 -7.59 10.28
C PHE A 354 15.46 -8.15 8.98
N LEU A 355 15.91 -7.74 7.79
CA LEU A 355 15.48 -8.38 6.54
C LEU A 355 15.81 -9.87 6.54
N LEU A 356 17.01 -10.24 6.96
CA LEU A 356 17.42 -11.65 7.02
C LEU A 356 16.66 -12.41 8.11
N ILE A 357 16.44 -11.78 9.26
CA ILE A 357 15.67 -12.35 10.39
C ILE A 357 14.20 -12.58 10.01
N THR A 358 13.60 -11.70 9.19
CA THR A 358 12.19 -11.86 8.77
C THR A 358 11.96 -13.11 7.93
N LEU A 359 12.94 -13.54 7.14
CA LEU A 359 12.85 -14.73 6.28
C LEU A 359 12.72 -16.04 7.07
N ILE A 360 13.20 -16.08 8.32
CA ILE A 360 13.13 -17.27 9.18
C ILE A 360 11.71 -17.38 9.76
N PRO A 361 10.91 -18.42 9.45
CA PRO A 361 9.57 -18.57 10.01
C PRO A 361 9.55 -18.65 11.54
N ARG A 362 8.51 -18.09 12.19
CA ARG A 362 8.35 -18.18 13.66
C ARG A 362 8.19 -19.62 14.17
N ALA A 363 7.78 -20.56 13.31
CA ALA A 363 7.76 -21.97 13.67
C ALA A 363 9.17 -22.55 13.92
N ILE A 364 10.19 -22.01 13.25
CA ILE A 364 11.59 -22.42 13.40
C ILE A 364 12.29 -21.61 14.51
N TRP A 365 12.01 -20.30 14.60
CA TRP A 365 12.52 -19.45 15.67
C TRP A 365 11.39 -18.62 16.30
N PRO A 366 10.73 -19.16 17.34
CA PRO A 366 9.58 -18.51 18.00
C PRO A 366 9.95 -17.14 18.62
N GLU A 367 11.08 -17.12 19.33
CA GLU A 367 11.62 -15.96 20.06
C GLU A 367 12.42 -14.97 19.20
N LYS A 368 12.25 -15.03 17.87
CA LYS A 368 13.04 -14.16 16.99
C LYS A 368 12.73 -12.68 17.23
N PRO A 369 13.76 -11.80 17.17
CA PRO A 369 13.56 -10.36 17.20
C PRO A 369 12.58 -9.90 16.13
N THR A 370 11.85 -8.84 16.43
CA THR A 370 10.78 -8.35 15.56
C THR A 370 11.22 -7.08 14.86
N VAL A 371 10.63 -6.79 13.69
CA VAL A 371 10.89 -5.52 12.99
C VAL A 371 10.50 -4.30 13.84
N ASN A 372 9.62 -4.49 14.84
CA ASN A 372 9.33 -3.44 15.82
C ASN A 372 10.60 -3.00 16.58
N ASP A 373 11.60 -3.86 16.76
CA ASP A 373 12.86 -3.51 17.42
C ASP A 373 13.69 -2.51 16.59
N ALA A 374 13.59 -2.56 15.26
CA ALA A 374 14.18 -1.55 14.37
C ALA A 374 13.43 -0.20 14.44
N ASN A 375 12.12 -0.21 14.67
CA ASN A 375 11.36 1.02 14.96
C ASN A 375 11.68 1.57 16.36
N ARG A 376 11.92 0.71 17.35
CA ARG A 376 12.35 1.10 18.70
C ARG A 376 13.66 1.87 18.68
N PHE A 377 14.64 1.43 17.88
CA PHE A 377 15.89 2.18 17.72
C PHE A 377 15.65 3.63 17.29
N TYR A 378 14.87 3.85 16.24
CA TYR A 378 14.54 5.21 15.80
C TYR A 378 13.85 5.99 16.92
N GLN A 379 12.88 5.38 17.59
CA GLN A 379 12.11 6.06 18.61
C GLN A 379 12.95 6.53 19.81
N VAL A 380 13.89 5.71 20.26
CA VAL A 380 14.78 6.05 21.38
C VAL A 380 15.91 6.97 20.93
N ALA A 381 16.66 6.58 19.89
CA ALA A 381 17.87 7.29 19.49
C ALA A 381 17.60 8.70 18.94
N TYR A 382 16.41 8.92 18.36
CA TYR A 382 16.00 10.23 17.87
C TYR A 382 15.07 10.97 18.83
N GLY A 383 14.74 10.40 20.00
CA GLY A 383 13.97 11.03 21.07
C GLY A 383 12.45 11.11 20.85
N MET A 384 11.89 10.28 19.97
CA MET A 384 10.45 10.25 19.68
C MET A 384 9.63 9.59 20.80
N SER A 385 10.23 8.70 21.58
CA SER A 385 9.60 8.02 22.71
C SER A 385 10.67 7.61 23.73
N THR A 386 10.29 7.49 25.00
CA THR A 386 11.15 6.92 26.05
C THR A 386 11.15 5.39 25.98
N GLU A 387 12.17 4.73 26.55
CA GLU A 387 12.25 3.26 26.57
C GLU A 387 11.03 2.61 27.26
N GLU A 388 10.39 3.33 28.17
CA GLU A 388 9.22 2.89 28.95
C GLU A 388 7.88 2.98 28.16
N GLU A 389 7.83 3.74 27.06
CA GLU A 389 6.61 3.97 26.25
C GLU A 389 6.58 3.16 24.93
N LEU A 390 7.58 2.30 24.70
CA LEU A 390 7.81 1.58 23.44
C LEU A 390 6.77 0.52 23.08
N ASP A 391 5.89 0.14 24.01
CA ASP A 391 4.91 -0.94 23.81
C ASP A 391 3.58 -0.44 23.19
N GLY A 392 3.35 0.87 23.15
CA GLY A 392 2.09 1.48 22.67
C GLY A 392 2.14 2.10 21.27
N VAL A 393 3.30 2.58 20.81
CA VAL A 393 3.43 3.33 19.55
C VAL A 393 4.65 2.83 18.77
N SER A 394 4.45 2.49 17.50
CA SER A 394 5.53 2.14 16.57
C SER A 394 5.63 3.21 15.49
N ILE A 395 6.53 4.17 15.68
CA ILE A 395 6.84 5.20 14.67
C ILE A 395 7.97 4.70 13.78
N SER A 396 7.72 4.65 12.47
CA SER A 396 8.69 4.28 11.45
C SER A 396 9.10 5.49 10.62
N VAL A 397 10.33 5.50 10.13
CA VAL A 397 10.89 6.54 9.26
C VAL A 397 10.65 6.26 7.77
N GLY A 398 10.24 5.04 7.42
CA GLY A 398 10.15 4.58 6.03
C GLY A 398 11.50 4.22 5.42
N PHE A 399 11.49 3.27 4.50
CA PHE A 399 12.72 2.71 3.91
C PHE A 399 13.60 3.74 3.18
N LEU A 400 13.01 4.83 2.67
CA LEU A 400 13.76 5.94 2.05
C LEU A 400 14.63 6.65 3.09
N VAL A 401 14.04 7.11 4.19
CA VAL A 401 14.76 7.85 5.24
C VAL A 401 15.68 6.89 6.00
N GLU A 402 15.27 5.64 6.20
CA GLU A 402 16.10 4.57 6.76
C GLU A 402 17.42 4.41 5.98
N SER A 403 17.38 4.55 4.65
CA SER A 403 18.58 4.45 3.82
C SER A 403 19.59 5.58 4.07
N TYR A 404 19.09 6.80 4.30
CA TYR A 404 19.91 7.93 4.71
C TYR A 404 20.45 7.76 6.14
N MET A 405 19.61 7.30 7.07
CA MET A 405 20.01 7.00 8.45
C MET A 405 21.15 5.97 8.52
N ASN A 406 21.18 5.01 7.59
CA ASN A 406 22.20 3.96 7.58
C ASN A 406 23.49 4.37 6.86
N PHE A 407 23.40 5.07 5.73
CA PHE A 407 24.56 5.30 4.86
C PHE A 407 24.61 6.69 4.21
N GLY A 408 23.81 7.65 4.67
CA GLY A 408 23.70 8.98 4.08
C GLY A 408 23.16 8.97 2.64
N TRP A 409 23.56 9.97 1.86
CA TRP A 409 23.16 10.11 0.45
C TRP A 409 23.48 8.88 -0.43
N PRO A 410 24.65 8.21 -0.31
CA PRO A 410 24.89 6.96 -1.02
C PRO A 410 23.86 5.86 -0.69
N GLY A 411 23.41 5.79 0.57
CA GLY A 411 22.35 4.87 1.00
C GLY A 411 21.06 5.05 0.22
N VAL A 412 20.63 6.30 0.06
CA VAL A 412 19.45 6.68 -0.72
C VAL A 412 19.51 6.14 -2.14
N VAL A 413 20.68 6.22 -2.78
CA VAL A 413 20.84 5.70 -4.14
C VAL A 413 20.84 4.17 -4.16
N PHE A 414 21.73 3.53 -3.39
CA PHE A 414 21.96 2.09 -3.50
C PHE A 414 20.80 1.25 -2.93
N VAL A 415 20.24 1.64 -1.78
CA VAL A 415 19.13 0.91 -1.16
C VAL A 415 17.87 1.06 -2.01
N MET A 416 17.53 2.28 -2.43
CA MET A 416 16.34 2.50 -3.27
C MET A 416 16.47 1.83 -4.63
N PHE A 417 17.69 1.81 -5.20
CA PHE A 417 17.97 1.02 -6.39
C PHE A 417 17.74 -0.49 -6.14
N GLY A 418 18.19 -1.04 -5.02
CA GLY A 418 17.94 -2.43 -4.63
C GLY A 418 16.46 -2.76 -4.44
N ILE A 419 15.70 -1.86 -3.80
CA ILE A 419 14.23 -1.98 -3.68
C ILE A 419 13.59 -1.91 -5.07
N GLY A 420 14.04 -0.98 -5.92
CA GLY A 420 13.62 -0.89 -7.31
C GLY A 420 13.88 -2.18 -8.08
N LEU A 421 15.02 -2.82 -7.86
CA LEU A 421 15.35 -4.10 -8.47
C LEU A 421 14.34 -5.17 -8.08
N PHE A 422 14.07 -5.29 -6.78
CA PHE A 422 13.07 -6.20 -6.24
C PHE A 422 11.67 -5.94 -6.83
N LEU A 423 11.22 -4.69 -6.85
CA LEU A 423 9.94 -4.32 -7.44
C LEU A 423 9.89 -4.62 -8.94
N GLY A 424 11.00 -4.42 -9.67
CA GLY A 424 11.12 -4.77 -11.08
C GLY A 424 11.05 -6.28 -11.32
N ILE A 425 11.54 -7.10 -10.38
CA ILE A 425 11.37 -8.56 -10.42
C ILE A 425 9.90 -8.88 -10.21
N TYR A 426 9.31 -8.39 -9.11
CA TYR A 426 7.91 -8.57 -8.79
C TYR A 426 6.97 -8.24 -9.95
N GLU A 427 7.20 -7.09 -10.60
CA GLU A 427 6.41 -6.61 -11.72
C GLU A 427 6.45 -7.58 -12.91
N ARG A 428 7.64 -8.10 -13.24
CA ARG A 428 7.84 -9.03 -14.36
C ARG A 428 7.41 -10.46 -14.05
N THR A 429 7.44 -10.88 -12.78
CA THR A 429 7.14 -12.25 -12.38
C THR A 429 5.68 -12.46 -12.01
N LEU A 430 5.07 -11.53 -11.26
CA LEU A 430 3.70 -11.66 -10.80
C LEU A 430 2.72 -10.85 -11.64
N LEU A 431 3.09 -9.63 -12.06
CA LEU A 431 2.18 -8.72 -12.75
C LEU A 431 2.23 -8.80 -14.29
N SER A 432 3.08 -9.67 -14.84
CA SER A 432 3.17 -9.91 -16.28
C SER A 432 1.92 -10.61 -16.81
N GLU A 433 1.64 -10.41 -18.10
CA GLU A 433 0.56 -11.10 -18.81
C GLU A 433 0.84 -12.60 -18.99
N GLU A 434 2.11 -13.00 -18.89
CA GLU A 434 2.53 -14.40 -19.01
C GLU A 434 2.34 -15.21 -17.71
N SER A 435 2.11 -14.53 -16.58
CA SER A 435 2.16 -15.11 -15.23
C SER A 435 0.98 -16.03 -14.87
N GLY A 436 -0.04 -16.17 -15.71
CA GLY A 436 -1.27 -16.91 -15.40
C GLY A 436 -2.18 -16.16 -14.42
N LEU A 437 -3.45 -16.56 -14.32
CA LEU A 437 -4.44 -15.81 -13.54
C LEU A 437 -4.12 -15.77 -12.05
N ILE A 438 -3.74 -16.91 -11.47
CA ILE A 438 -3.51 -17.02 -10.02
C ILE A 438 -2.35 -16.16 -9.57
N LEU A 439 -1.20 -16.26 -10.24
CA LEU A 439 -0.01 -15.51 -9.85
C LEU A 439 -0.22 -14.00 -10.03
N ASN A 440 -0.93 -13.60 -11.09
CA ASN A 440 -1.35 -12.22 -11.29
C ASN A 440 -2.30 -11.74 -10.19
N SER A 441 -3.25 -12.56 -9.77
CA SER A 441 -4.15 -12.26 -8.66
C SER A 441 -3.40 -12.12 -7.33
N ILE A 442 -2.43 -12.98 -7.04
CA ILE A 442 -1.56 -12.87 -5.85
C ILE A 442 -0.76 -11.56 -5.92
N GLY A 443 -0.16 -11.28 -7.08
CA GLY A 443 0.59 -10.04 -7.31
C GLY A 443 -0.26 -8.77 -7.16
N MET A 444 -1.52 -8.79 -7.57
CA MET A 444 -2.42 -7.65 -7.35
C MET A 444 -2.87 -7.54 -5.89
N ALA A 445 -3.10 -8.67 -5.22
CA ALA A 445 -3.55 -8.72 -3.83
C ALA A 445 -2.49 -8.22 -2.82
N ILE A 446 -1.20 -8.41 -3.11
CA ILE A 446 -0.09 -8.00 -2.24
C ILE A 446 0.36 -6.56 -2.56
N LEU A 447 -0.03 -6.00 -3.71
CA LEU A 447 0.49 -4.70 -4.18
C LEU A 447 0.23 -3.55 -3.20
N TYR A 448 -0.87 -3.57 -2.44
CA TYR A 448 -1.17 -2.50 -1.50
C TYR A 448 -0.12 -2.38 -0.38
N TYR A 449 0.58 -3.46 0.00
CA TYR A 449 1.68 -3.40 0.98
C TYR A 449 2.83 -2.52 0.47
N PHE A 450 3.03 -2.46 -0.85
CA PHE A 450 4.07 -1.62 -1.45
C PHE A 450 3.75 -0.13 -1.45
N LEU A 451 2.51 0.24 -1.16
CA LEU A 451 2.09 1.64 -1.05
C LEU A 451 2.39 2.22 0.33
N SER A 452 2.67 1.37 1.32
CA SER A 452 3.11 1.76 2.67
C SER A 452 4.58 2.18 2.66
N VAL A 453 4.86 3.33 2.04
CA VAL A 453 6.22 3.91 1.94
C VAL A 453 6.81 4.31 3.30
N GLU A 454 5.95 4.43 4.31
CA GLU A 454 6.30 4.63 5.72
C GLU A 454 6.88 3.38 6.40
N ALA A 455 6.76 2.19 5.80
CA ALA A 455 7.31 0.97 6.38
C ALA A 455 8.85 0.92 6.21
N GLN A 456 9.55 0.37 7.22
CA GLN A 456 10.97 0.04 7.07
C GLN A 456 11.18 -1.09 6.06
N ALA A 457 12.37 -1.18 5.49
CA ALA A 457 12.68 -2.14 4.42
C ALA A 457 12.38 -3.59 4.86
N ALA A 458 12.71 -3.96 6.10
CA ALA A 458 12.43 -5.28 6.66
C ALA A 458 10.94 -5.62 6.69
N GLN A 459 10.09 -4.67 7.06
CA GLN A 459 8.63 -4.85 7.03
C GLN A 459 8.10 -4.86 5.59
N TYR A 460 8.66 -4.01 4.74
CA TYR A 460 8.27 -3.86 3.33
C TYR A 460 8.51 -5.13 2.51
N LEU A 461 9.61 -5.86 2.79
CA LEU A 461 10.00 -7.06 2.02
C LEU A 461 9.75 -8.39 2.75
N GLY A 462 9.83 -8.40 4.08
CA GLY A 462 10.05 -9.61 4.88
C GLY A 462 8.92 -10.65 4.86
N ALA A 463 7.66 -10.23 4.81
CA ALA A 463 6.52 -11.15 4.89
C ALA A 463 6.08 -11.72 3.53
N MET A 464 6.61 -11.21 2.42
CA MET A 464 6.10 -11.49 1.08
C MET A 464 6.26 -12.95 0.66
N GLY A 465 7.42 -13.55 0.96
CA GLY A 465 7.67 -14.96 0.63
C GLY A 465 6.67 -15.89 1.30
N GLN A 466 6.33 -15.61 2.57
CA GLN A 466 5.34 -16.39 3.33
C GLN A 466 3.94 -16.20 2.77
N HIS A 467 3.55 -14.96 2.43
CA HIS A 467 2.26 -14.67 1.82
C HIS A 467 2.07 -15.37 0.47
N ILE A 468 3.07 -15.29 -0.42
CA ILE A 468 3.03 -15.94 -1.74
C ILE A 468 3.00 -17.45 -1.57
N GLY A 469 3.94 -18.02 -0.80
CA GLY A 469 4.07 -19.46 -0.59
C GLY A 469 2.82 -20.09 0.01
N MET A 470 2.25 -19.48 1.05
CA MET A 470 1.03 -19.98 1.69
C MET A 470 -0.19 -19.87 0.78
N THR A 471 -0.31 -18.78 0.01
CA THR A 471 -1.42 -18.64 -0.94
C THR A 471 -1.32 -19.66 -2.07
N LEU A 472 -0.11 -19.93 -2.57
CA LEU A 472 0.13 -20.99 -3.55
C LEU A 472 -0.20 -22.37 -2.98
N LEU A 473 0.18 -22.66 -1.73
CA LEU A 473 -0.13 -23.91 -1.05
C LEU A 473 -1.63 -24.12 -0.91
N VAL A 474 -2.37 -23.10 -0.47
CA VAL A 474 -3.84 -23.17 -0.31
C VAL A 474 -4.54 -23.32 -1.65
N LEU A 475 -4.05 -22.66 -2.71
CA LEU A 475 -4.67 -22.76 -4.03
C LEU A 475 -4.12 -23.94 -4.87
N SER A 476 -3.17 -24.72 -4.35
CA SER A 476 -2.57 -25.87 -5.07
C SER A 476 -3.57 -26.91 -5.60
N PRO A 477 -4.71 -27.22 -4.93
CA PRO A 477 -5.65 -28.22 -5.45
C PRO A 477 -6.34 -27.81 -6.76
N ILE A 478 -6.32 -26.52 -7.09
CA ILE A 478 -6.97 -25.94 -8.28
C ILE A 478 -5.94 -25.38 -9.28
N MET A 479 -4.67 -25.68 -9.08
CA MET A 479 -3.56 -25.26 -9.94
C MET A 479 -3.17 -26.36 -10.91
N ARG A 480 -2.89 -25.98 -12.16
CA ARG A 480 -2.13 -26.83 -13.10
C ARG A 480 -0.99 -26.04 -13.70
N PHE A 481 0.20 -26.65 -13.71
CA PHE A 481 1.33 -26.11 -14.43
C PHE A 481 1.02 -26.06 -15.92
N ARG A 482 1.33 -24.92 -16.54
CA ARG A 482 1.17 -24.72 -17.98
C ARG A 482 2.22 -25.59 -18.70
N ASN A 483 1.77 -26.56 -19.50
CA ASN A 483 2.67 -27.31 -20.37
C ASN A 483 3.34 -26.34 -21.34
N ALA A 484 4.64 -26.53 -21.60
CA ALA A 484 5.32 -25.78 -22.64
C ALA A 484 4.58 -26.01 -23.97
N PRO A 485 4.47 -25.01 -24.86
CA PRO A 485 4.14 -25.32 -26.24
C PRO A 485 5.15 -26.37 -26.70
N GLU A 486 4.66 -27.54 -27.11
CA GLU A 486 5.48 -28.51 -27.83
C GLU A 486 6.21 -27.70 -28.91
N ARG A 487 7.53 -27.84 -28.99
CA ARG A 487 8.24 -27.45 -30.20
C ARG A 487 7.49 -28.17 -31.31
N GLU A 488 6.73 -27.45 -32.12
CA GLU A 488 6.40 -27.92 -33.46
C GLU A 488 7.72 -28.42 -34.01
N ALA A 489 7.78 -29.73 -34.20
CA ALA A 489 8.90 -30.39 -34.81
C ALA A 489 9.11 -29.66 -36.13
N LEU A 490 10.20 -28.88 -36.20
CA LEU A 490 10.75 -28.43 -37.46
C LEU A 490 11.17 -29.69 -38.21
N VAL A 491 10.23 -30.19 -39.01
CA VAL A 491 10.50 -31.02 -40.19
C VAL A 491 10.61 -30.06 -41.37
#